data_AF-R5BGC1-F1
#
_entry.id   AF-R5BGC1-F1
#
_cell.length_a   1.000
_cell.length_b   1.000
_cell.length_c   1.000
_cell.angle_alpha   90.00
_cell.angle_beta   90.00
_cell.angle_gamma   90.00
#
_symmetry.space_group_name_H-M   'P 1'
#
loop_
_entity.id
_entity.type
_entity.pdbx_description
1 polymer ?
#
loop_
_entity_poly.entity_id
_entity_poly.type
_entity_poly.pdbx_seq_one_letter_code
_entity_poly.pdbx_strand_id
1 'polypeptide(L)'
;MALNKKAPAKGKAAKEYLLTTKLFCGTCGRLMVGESGKSRTGVMYHYYKCSGAKRHLGCKRKAIRKQWIERAAVLITVQRVLKDDEIDRIAAAIVSLQEREDTTLPAMRFQLAACEKAIDDMLNAIQQGIITASTKERLEQLETQRQELKLSILQVQMTKPRYTKEQIVGWINRFKYGSADDPQYQKQIIDTFINSIYVFDDKMVFTYNFQDGTEPITLAEIEATFGSDLAKVAPPPKSPDYLGFLLICCKTDEAILCTFGL
;
A
#
# COMPACT_ATOMS: atom_id res chain seq x y z
N MET A 1 18.93 5.41 -1.76
CA MET A 1 18.12 5.05 -0.58
C MET A 1 19.03 4.51 0.51
N ALA A 2 19.14 5.23 1.63
CA ALA A 2 20.00 4.82 2.75
C ALA A 2 19.41 3.56 3.40
N LEU A 3 20.15 2.45 3.32
CA LEU A 3 19.80 1.21 4.01
C LEU A 3 19.75 1.49 5.52
N ASN A 4 18.64 1.11 6.14
CA ASN A 4 18.36 1.33 7.54
C ASN A 4 19.48 0.71 8.42
N LYS A 5 20.30 1.55 9.06
CA LYS A 5 21.51 1.14 9.81
C LYS A 5 21.24 0.25 11.03
N LYS A 6 19.97 0.06 11.42
CA LYS A 6 19.54 -0.80 12.55
C LYS A 6 19.26 -2.27 12.18
N ALA A 7 19.42 -2.69 10.93
CA ALA A 7 19.18 -4.07 10.51
C ALA A 7 20.46 -4.75 9.98
N PRO A 8 21.38 -5.22 10.84
CA PRO A 8 22.60 -5.94 10.40
C PRO A 8 22.33 -7.37 9.89
N ALA A 9 21.08 -7.70 9.56
CA ALA A 9 20.63 -9.08 9.38
C ALA A 9 20.35 -9.49 7.92
N LYS A 10 20.45 -8.59 6.94
CA LYS A 10 20.18 -8.96 5.53
C LYS A 10 21.22 -9.96 4.94
N GLY A 11 22.42 -10.03 5.51
CA GLY A 11 23.51 -10.89 5.01
C GLY A 11 23.80 -12.18 5.80
N LYS A 12 23.02 -12.53 6.82
CA LYS A 12 23.29 -13.70 7.70
C LYS A 12 22.38 -14.91 7.49
N ALA A 13 21.32 -14.79 6.69
CA ALA A 13 20.39 -15.89 6.44
C ALA A 13 20.73 -16.60 5.12
N ALA A 14 20.98 -17.91 5.19
CA ALA A 14 21.20 -18.75 3.99
C ALA A 14 19.95 -18.90 3.09
N LYS A 15 18.78 -18.45 3.57
CA LYS A 15 17.50 -18.51 2.86
C LYS A 15 16.74 -17.19 3.09
N GLU A 16 16.22 -16.62 2.01
CA GLU A 16 15.48 -15.35 2.04
C GLU A 16 14.11 -15.51 2.71
N TYR A 17 13.74 -14.57 3.59
CA TYR A 17 12.44 -14.51 4.27
C TYR A 17 11.58 -13.43 3.62
N LEU A 18 10.56 -13.84 2.85
CA LEU A 18 9.78 -12.96 1.97
C LEU A 18 8.91 -11.98 2.76
N LEU A 19 8.44 -12.37 3.94
CA LEU A 19 7.58 -11.56 4.80
C LEU A 19 8.37 -10.73 5.83
N THR A 20 9.69 -10.62 5.66
CA THR A 20 10.52 -9.72 6.47
C THR A 20 9.93 -8.31 6.37
N THR A 21 9.78 -7.62 7.50
CA THR A 21 9.12 -6.30 7.61
C THR A 21 7.63 -6.22 7.28
N LYS A 22 7.01 -7.30 6.80
CA LYS A 22 5.57 -7.36 6.46
C LYS A 22 4.74 -8.17 7.47
N LEU A 23 5.36 -9.02 8.29
CA LEU A 23 4.64 -9.90 9.22
C LEU A 23 4.63 -9.39 10.66
N PHE A 24 3.44 -9.29 11.26
CA PHE A 24 3.19 -8.77 12.60
C PHE A 24 2.41 -9.77 13.46
N CYS A 25 2.66 -9.74 14.76
CA CYS A 25 1.87 -10.48 15.74
C CYS A 25 0.57 -9.74 16.02
N GLY A 26 -0.59 -10.37 15.77
CA GLY A 26 -1.90 -9.78 16.05
C GLY A 26 -2.14 -9.52 17.53
N THR A 27 -1.55 -10.33 18.43
CA THR A 27 -1.76 -10.20 19.88
C THR A 27 -1.01 -9.02 20.52
N CYS A 28 0.18 -8.68 20.01
CA CYS A 28 1.03 -7.66 20.64
C CYS A 28 1.53 -6.59 19.68
N GLY A 29 1.07 -6.58 18.43
CA GLY A 29 1.42 -5.62 17.38
C GLY A 29 2.89 -5.63 16.92
N ARG A 30 3.78 -6.42 17.53
CA ARG A 30 5.21 -6.41 17.23
C ARG A 30 5.54 -7.26 15.99
N LEU A 31 6.59 -6.86 15.27
CA LEU A 31 7.11 -7.59 14.11
C LEU A 31 7.50 -9.03 14.45
N MET A 32 7.26 -9.93 13.50
CA MET A 32 7.74 -11.30 13.52
C MET A 32 9.06 -11.40 12.74
N VAL A 33 10.01 -12.15 13.30
CA VAL A 33 11.39 -12.26 12.78
C VAL A 33 11.65 -13.69 12.33
N GLY A 34 12.36 -13.85 11.22
CA GLY A 34 12.81 -15.15 10.73
C GLY A 34 13.79 -15.82 11.68
N GLU A 35 13.57 -17.10 11.99
CA GLU A 35 14.44 -17.97 12.76
C GLU A 35 14.60 -19.32 12.08
N SER A 36 15.81 -19.88 12.14
CA SER A 36 16.08 -21.22 11.67
C SER A 36 16.50 -22.14 12.81
N GLY A 37 16.05 -23.39 12.78
CA GLY A 37 16.45 -24.44 13.72
C GLY A 37 16.95 -25.67 12.97
N LYS A 38 18.04 -26.27 13.46
CA LYS A 38 18.56 -27.54 12.93
C LYS A 38 17.97 -28.69 13.73
N SER A 39 17.41 -29.68 13.05
CA SER A 39 17.00 -30.93 13.69
C SER A 39 18.17 -31.84 14.00
N ARG A 40 17.93 -32.86 14.85
CA ARG A 40 18.90 -33.89 15.20
C ARG A 40 19.45 -34.64 13.97
N THR A 41 18.64 -34.79 12.92
CA THR A 41 19.01 -35.41 11.63
C THR A 41 19.72 -34.45 10.67
N GLY A 42 19.94 -33.20 11.08
CA GLY A 42 20.64 -32.19 10.30
C GLY A 42 19.77 -31.34 9.37
N VAL A 43 18.47 -31.65 9.24
CA VAL A 43 17.52 -30.88 8.43
C VAL A 43 17.29 -29.50 9.06
N MET A 44 17.44 -28.44 8.25
CA MET A 44 17.20 -27.05 8.65
C MET A 44 15.73 -26.69 8.42
N TYR A 45 15.08 -26.18 9.46
CA TYR A 45 13.72 -25.67 9.43
C TYR A 45 13.71 -24.16 9.59
N HIS A 46 12.75 -23.49 8.94
CA HIS A 46 12.62 -22.04 8.95
C HIS A 46 11.24 -21.63 9.46
N TYR A 47 11.22 -20.66 10.36
CA TYR A 47 10.02 -20.18 11.03
C TYR A 47 10.03 -18.66 11.14
N TYR A 48 8.84 -18.09 11.33
CA TYR A 48 8.67 -16.72 11.83
C TYR A 48 8.27 -16.77 13.30
N LYS A 49 8.97 -16.01 14.15
CA LYS A 49 8.69 -15.92 15.58
C LYS A 49 8.43 -14.48 15.98
N CYS A 50 7.40 -14.24 16.79
CA CYS A 50 7.11 -12.93 17.35
C CYS A 50 8.32 -12.40 18.14
N SER A 51 8.76 -11.18 17.85
CA SER A 51 9.87 -10.54 18.57
C SER A 51 9.59 -10.35 20.06
N GLY A 52 8.33 -10.07 20.43
CA GLY A 52 7.89 -10.00 21.82
C GLY A 52 8.01 -11.35 22.54
N ALA A 53 7.60 -12.44 21.89
CA ALA A 53 7.71 -13.78 22.45
C ALA A 53 9.17 -14.24 22.54
N LYS A 54 9.97 -13.91 21.53
CA LYS A 54 11.42 -14.18 21.51
C LYS A 54 12.16 -13.50 22.65
N ARG A 55 11.80 -12.26 22.97
CA ARG A 55 12.42 -11.46 24.05
C ARG A 55 11.73 -11.64 25.40
N HIS A 56 10.81 -12.58 25.53
CA HIS A 56 10.04 -12.83 26.76
C HIS A 56 9.27 -11.61 27.30
N LEU A 57 8.82 -10.72 26.40
CA LEU A 57 8.09 -9.49 26.71
C LEU A 57 6.57 -9.72 26.84
N GLY A 58 6.16 -10.80 27.50
CA GLY A 58 4.75 -11.12 27.80
C GLY A 58 3.93 -11.76 26.66
N CYS A 59 4.44 -11.84 25.43
CA CYS A 59 3.73 -12.49 24.32
C CYS A 59 4.01 -14.00 24.27
N LYS A 60 2.97 -14.84 24.15
CA LYS A 60 3.08 -16.30 24.10
C LYS A 60 2.86 -16.91 22.70
N ARG A 61 2.87 -16.08 21.65
CA ARG A 61 2.58 -16.49 20.27
C ARG A 61 3.56 -17.56 19.79
N LYS A 62 3.03 -18.65 19.24
CA LYS A 62 3.82 -19.76 18.68
C LYS A 62 4.51 -19.34 17.38
N ALA A 63 5.65 -19.98 17.09
CA ALA A 63 6.36 -19.77 15.83
C ALA A 63 5.58 -20.41 14.66
N ILE A 64 5.61 -19.76 13.50
CA ILE A 64 4.87 -20.17 12.30
C ILE A 64 5.86 -20.67 11.26
N ARG A 65 5.55 -21.78 10.57
CA ARG A 65 6.41 -22.31 9.49
C ARG A 65 6.51 -21.32 8.33
N LYS A 66 7.74 -21.00 7.92
CA LYS A 66 8.03 -20.04 6.83
C LYS A 66 7.28 -20.40 5.54
N GLN A 67 7.46 -21.63 5.06
CA GLN A 67 6.89 -22.08 3.79
C GLN A 67 5.35 -22.04 3.79
N TRP A 68 4.73 -22.35 4.94
CA TRP A 68 3.27 -22.34 5.05
C TRP A 68 2.70 -20.93 4.92
N ILE A 69 3.23 -19.97 5.68
CA ILE A 69 2.67 -18.60 5.69
C ILE A 69 2.96 -17.86 4.38
N GLU A 70 4.13 -18.05 3.77
CA GLU A 70 4.47 -17.41 2.49
C GLU A 70 3.61 -17.97 1.36
N ARG A 71 3.41 -19.29 1.31
CA ARG A 71 2.52 -19.91 0.33
C ARG A 71 1.06 -19.51 0.55
N ALA A 72 0.60 -19.49 1.80
CA ALA A 72 -0.76 -19.06 2.14
C ALA A 72 -1.01 -17.61 1.71
N ALA A 73 -0.06 -16.72 1.95
CA ALA A 73 -0.14 -15.32 1.56
C ALA A 73 -0.34 -15.15 0.04
N VAL A 74 0.41 -15.94 -0.75
CA VAL A 74 0.31 -15.91 -2.21
C VAL A 74 -1.01 -16.49 -2.69
N LEU A 75 -1.40 -17.68 -2.21
CA LEU A 75 -2.65 -18.32 -2.59
C LEU A 75 -3.86 -17.44 -2.29
N ILE A 76 -3.91 -16.85 -1.09
CA ILE A 76 -5.00 -15.95 -0.69
C ILE A 76 -5.03 -14.72 -1.61
N THR A 77 -3.88 -14.13 -1.92
CA THR A 77 -3.80 -12.97 -2.82
C THR A 77 -4.29 -13.31 -4.22
N VAL A 78 -3.87 -14.44 -4.79
CA VAL A 78 -4.34 -14.90 -6.10
C VAL A 78 -5.86 -15.13 -6.10
N GLN A 79 -6.39 -15.81 -5.07
CA GLN A 79 -7.81 -16.15 -4.98
C GLN A 79 -8.72 -14.97 -4.65
N ARG A 80 -8.20 -13.90 -4.06
CA ARG A 80 -9.00 -12.76 -3.58
C ARG A 80 -8.81 -11.49 -4.40
N VAL A 81 -7.60 -11.25 -4.92
CA VAL A 81 -7.24 -10.01 -5.62
C VAL A 81 -7.14 -10.21 -7.13
N LEU A 82 -6.66 -11.37 -7.59
CA LEU A 82 -6.39 -11.62 -9.02
C LEU A 82 -7.56 -12.26 -9.78
N LYS A 83 -8.79 -12.09 -9.29
CA LYS A 83 -10.02 -12.48 -9.98
C LYS A 83 -10.47 -11.37 -10.92
N ASP A 84 -10.97 -11.72 -12.10
CA ASP A 84 -11.35 -10.77 -13.16
C ASP A 84 -12.29 -9.67 -12.64
N ASP A 85 -13.36 -10.08 -11.95
CA ASP A 85 -14.33 -9.14 -11.37
C ASP A 85 -13.70 -8.21 -10.32
N GLU A 86 -12.78 -8.74 -9.51
CA GLU A 86 -12.12 -7.96 -8.45
C GLU A 86 -11.05 -7.02 -9.04
N ILE A 87 -10.36 -7.44 -10.09
CA ILE A 87 -9.43 -6.58 -10.84
C ILE A 87 -10.18 -5.40 -11.45
N ASP A 88 -11.35 -5.63 -12.02
CA ASP A 88 -12.19 -4.57 -12.57
C ASP A 88 -12.68 -3.59 -11.49
N ARG A 89 -13.12 -4.11 -10.33
CA ARG A 89 -13.52 -3.31 -9.17
C ARG A 89 -12.36 -2.48 -8.63
N ILE A 90 -11.19 -3.09 -8.46
CA ILE A 90 -9.95 -2.45 -8.02
C ILE A 90 -9.56 -1.33 -8.98
N ALA A 91 -9.56 -1.59 -10.29
CA ALA A 91 -9.20 -0.60 -11.29
C ALA A 91 -10.19 0.58 -11.29
N ALA A 92 -11.49 0.33 -11.17
CA ALA A 92 -12.49 1.38 -11.05
C ALA A 92 -12.30 2.21 -9.76
N ALA A 93 -12.02 1.57 -8.63
CA ALA A 93 -11.76 2.24 -7.36
C ALA A 93 -10.53 3.16 -7.46
N ILE A 94 -9.41 2.68 -8.05
CA ILE A 94 -8.21 3.50 -8.24
C ILE A 94 -8.50 4.72 -9.11
N VAL A 95 -9.23 4.55 -10.22
CA VAL A 95 -9.63 5.69 -11.06
C VAL A 95 -10.46 6.71 -10.28
N SER A 96 -11.44 6.25 -9.50
CA SER A 96 -12.27 7.15 -8.68
C SER A 96 -11.47 7.88 -7.59
N LEU A 97 -10.45 7.25 -7.01
CA LEU A 97 -9.59 7.87 -5.99
C LEU A 97 -8.69 8.93 -6.61
N GLN A 98 -8.14 8.69 -7.81
CA GLN A 98 -7.35 9.69 -8.54
C GLN A 98 -8.15 10.96 -8.84
N GLU A 99 -9.48 10.84 -9.03
CA GLU A 99 -10.37 11.98 -9.25
C GLU A 99 -10.69 12.73 -7.96
N ARG A 100 -10.85 12.03 -6.83
CA ARG A 100 -11.20 12.62 -5.52
C ARG A 100 -10.02 13.32 -4.84
N GLU A 101 -8.81 12.78 -4.96
CA GLU A 101 -7.62 13.31 -4.27
C GLU A 101 -7.03 14.57 -4.94
N ASP A 102 -7.44 14.90 -6.17
CA ASP A 102 -6.79 15.94 -6.97
C ASP A 102 -7.57 17.25 -6.98
N THR A 103 -7.60 17.93 -5.83
CA THR A 103 -8.11 19.31 -5.72
C THR A 103 -7.04 20.35 -6.09
N THR A 104 -5.76 19.96 -6.05
CA THR A 104 -4.62 20.88 -6.21
C THR A 104 -4.33 21.20 -7.66
N LEU A 105 -4.34 20.23 -8.59
CA LEU A 105 -4.13 20.51 -10.01
C LEU A 105 -5.22 21.39 -10.63
N PRO A 106 -6.53 21.15 -10.38
CA PRO A 106 -7.58 22.05 -10.85
C PRO A 106 -7.40 23.48 -10.33
N ALA A 107 -7.07 23.64 -9.05
CA ALA A 107 -6.82 24.95 -8.46
C ALA A 107 -5.62 25.66 -9.09
N MET A 108 -4.50 24.96 -9.29
CA MET A 108 -3.31 25.52 -9.97
C MET A 108 -3.60 25.89 -11.43
N ARG A 109 -4.37 25.08 -12.16
CA ARG A 109 -4.81 25.38 -13.53
C ARG A 109 -5.70 26.61 -13.57
N PHE A 110 -6.60 26.76 -12.61
CA PHE A 110 -7.44 27.95 -12.47
C PHE A 110 -6.60 29.21 -12.21
N GLN A 111 -5.63 29.12 -11.28
CA GLN A 111 -4.69 30.22 -11.01
C GLN A 111 -3.87 30.59 -12.25
N LEU A 112 -3.42 29.60 -13.03
CA LEU A 112 -2.71 29.82 -14.27
C LEU A 112 -3.58 30.57 -15.29
N ALA A 113 -4.83 30.14 -15.49
CA ALA A 113 -5.76 30.80 -16.40
C ALA A 113 -6.08 32.24 -15.96
N ALA A 114 -6.23 32.48 -14.66
CA ALA A 114 -6.42 33.83 -14.12
C ALA A 114 -5.18 34.72 -14.34
N CYS A 115 -3.97 34.17 -14.20
CA CYS A 115 -2.72 34.87 -14.45
C CYS A 115 -2.55 35.20 -15.94
N GLU A 116 -2.84 34.25 -16.84
CA GLU A 116 -2.80 34.47 -18.29
C GLU A 116 -3.79 35.55 -18.72
N LYS A 117 -5.01 35.55 -18.17
CA LYS A 117 -5.98 36.62 -18.39
C LYS A 117 -5.47 37.99 -17.91
N ALA A 118 -4.84 38.05 -16.74
CA ALA A 118 -4.28 39.30 -16.23
C ALA A 118 -3.14 39.84 -17.12
N ILE A 119 -2.35 38.94 -17.74
CA ILE A 119 -1.34 39.31 -18.74
C ILE A 119 -2.03 39.91 -19.98
N ASP A 120 -3.07 39.25 -20.50
CA ASP A 120 -3.83 39.75 -21.65
C ASP A 120 -4.44 41.13 -21.38
N ASP A 121 -5.01 41.34 -20.20
CA ASP A 121 -5.57 42.63 -19.78
C ASP A 121 -4.49 43.73 -19.73
N MET A 122 -3.28 43.41 -19.24
CA MET A 122 -2.14 44.33 -19.25
C MET A 122 -1.66 44.67 -20.66
N LEU A 123 -1.62 43.68 -21.56
CA LEU A 123 -1.27 43.89 -22.96
C LEU A 123 -2.31 44.76 -23.68
N ASN A 124 -3.59 44.57 -23.39
CA ASN A 124 -4.67 45.42 -23.90
C ASN A 124 -4.53 46.88 -23.43
N ALA A 125 -4.15 47.12 -22.17
CA ALA A 125 -3.89 48.48 -21.66
C ALA A 125 -2.71 49.16 -22.38
N ILE A 126 -1.66 48.40 -22.68
CA ILE A 126 -0.50 48.88 -23.47
C ILE A 126 -0.93 49.28 -24.89
N GLN A 127 -1.79 48.49 -25.54
CA GLN A 127 -2.33 48.82 -26.87
C GLN A 127 -3.13 50.12 -26.88
N GLN A 128 -3.80 50.46 -25.76
CA GLN A 128 -4.52 51.71 -25.58
C GLN A 128 -3.61 52.91 -25.26
N GLY A 129 -2.29 52.70 -25.21
CA GLY A 129 -1.30 53.75 -24.94
C GLY A 129 -1.01 53.99 -23.45
N ILE A 130 -1.50 53.13 -22.56
CA ILE A 130 -1.21 53.22 -21.12
C ILE A 130 0.11 52.51 -20.83
N ILE A 131 1.23 53.23 -21.04
CA ILE A 131 2.57 52.69 -20.81
C ILE A 131 3.26 53.51 -19.71
N THR A 132 3.42 52.90 -18.54
CA THR A 132 4.17 53.45 -17.40
C THR A 132 5.23 52.47 -16.93
N ALA A 133 6.22 52.94 -16.15
CA ALA A 133 7.23 52.06 -15.54
C ALA A 133 6.59 50.96 -14.66
N SER A 134 5.51 51.29 -13.94
CA SER A 134 4.75 50.33 -13.12
C SER A 134 4.03 49.25 -13.95
N THR A 135 3.66 49.55 -15.20
CA THR A 135 3.03 48.60 -16.12
C THR A 135 4.02 47.49 -16.51
N LYS A 136 5.28 47.86 -16.76
CA LYS A 136 6.37 46.92 -17.06
C LYS A 136 6.66 46.00 -15.88
N GLU A 137 6.88 46.56 -14.69
CA GLU A 137 7.17 45.77 -13.48
C GLU A 137 6.05 44.77 -13.19
N ARG A 138 4.79 45.20 -13.32
CA ARG A 138 3.65 44.32 -13.10
C ARG A 138 3.57 43.19 -14.12
N LEU A 139 3.89 43.46 -15.39
CA LEU A 139 3.91 42.43 -16.43
C LEU A 139 5.01 41.38 -16.16
N GLU A 140 6.22 41.80 -15.78
CA GLU A 140 7.33 40.91 -15.43
C GLU A 140 6.98 40.00 -14.23
N GLN A 141 6.29 40.53 -13.22
CA GLN A 141 5.77 39.75 -12.09
C GLN A 141 4.77 38.67 -12.55
N LEU A 142 3.81 39.04 -13.41
CA LEU A 142 2.81 38.09 -13.91
C LEU A 142 3.44 37.01 -14.79
N GLU A 143 4.41 37.36 -15.63
CA GLU A 143 5.15 36.38 -16.44
C GLU A 143 5.95 35.40 -15.60
N THR A 144 6.57 35.88 -14.52
CA THR A 144 7.30 35.05 -13.55
C THR A 144 6.33 34.09 -12.84
N GLN A 145 5.20 34.59 -12.34
CA GLN A 145 4.18 33.76 -11.70
C GLN A 145 3.61 32.70 -12.65
N ARG A 146 3.36 33.05 -13.91
CA ARG A 146 2.93 32.10 -14.94
C ARG A 146 3.94 30.97 -15.11
N GLN A 147 5.24 31.30 -15.15
CA GLN A 147 6.30 30.31 -15.30
C GLN A 147 6.39 29.38 -14.08
N GLU A 148 6.33 29.94 -12.87
CA GLU A 148 6.33 29.16 -11.63
C GLU A 148 5.13 28.22 -11.52
N LEU A 149 3.93 28.70 -11.88
CA LEU A 149 2.72 27.88 -11.92
C LEU A 149 2.83 26.74 -12.94
N LYS A 150 3.37 27.01 -14.14
CA LYS A 150 3.61 25.98 -15.17
C LYS A 150 4.58 24.92 -14.68
N LEU A 151 5.69 25.31 -14.06
CA LEU A 151 6.66 24.38 -13.47
C LEU A 151 6.05 23.54 -12.34
N SER A 152 5.27 24.16 -11.47
CA SER A 152 4.59 23.49 -10.36
C SER A 152 3.57 22.46 -10.86
N ILE A 153 2.76 22.81 -11.85
CA ILE A 153 1.81 21.89 -12.49
C ILE A 153 2.54 20.69 -13.09
N LEU A 154 3.62 20.91 -13.84
CA LEU A 154 4.43 19.84 -14.42
C LEU A 154 5.01 18.93 -13.34
N GLN A 155 5.54 19.50 -12.25
CA GLN A 155 6.10 18.73 -11.14
C GLN A 155 5.03 17.85 -10.47
N VAL A 156 3.83 18.38 -10.24
CA VAL A 156 2.73 17.59 -9.66
C VAL A 156 2.32 16.46 -10.61
N GLN A 157 2.21 16.72 -11.91
CA GLN A 157 1.89 15.69 -12.92
C GLN A 157 2.96 14.59 -13.01
N MET A 158 4.24 14.92 -12.87
CA MET A 158 5.31 13.93 -12.84
C MET A 158 5.33 13.12 -11.54
N THR A 159 4.96 13.74 -10.42
CA THR A 159 4.96 13.08 -9.09
C THR A 159 3.76 12.16 -8.92
N LYS A 160 2.63 12.46 -9.58
CA LYS A 160 1.39 11.67 -9.52
C LYS A 160 0.91 11.32 -10.93
N PRO A 161 1.51 10.32 -11.59
CA PRO A 161 1.06 9.88 -12.90
C PRO A 161 -0.36 9.32 -12.80
N ARG A 162 -1.21 9.67 -13.77
CA ARG A 162 -2.57 9.14 -13.87
C ARG A 162 -2.58 7.86 -14.68
N TYR A 163 -3.30 6.86 -14.18
CA TYR A 163 -3.51 5.60 -14.88
C TYR A 163 -4.97 5.44 -15.31
N THR A 164 -5.15 5.00 -16.54
CA THR A 164 -6.45 4.58 -17.07
C THR A 164 -6.83 3.21 -16.52
N LYS A 165 -8.13 2.90 -16.51
CA LYS A 165 -8.64 1.61 -16.04
C LYS A 165 -7.96 0.46 -16.78
N GLU A 166 -7.83 0.57 -18.10
CA GLU A 166 -7.25 -0.44 -18.99
C GLU A 166 -5.77 -0.69 -18.68
N GLN A 167 -5.01 0.38 -18.38
CA GLN A 167 -3.61 0.26 -17.98
C GLN A 167 -3.46 -0.46 -16.64
N ILE A 168 -4.33 -0.18 -15.67
CA ILE A 168 -4.32 -0.84 -14.36
C ILE A 168 -4.68 -2.32 -14.52
N VAL A 169 -5.77 -2.62 -15.24
CA VAL A 169 -6.20 -4.00 -15.52
C VAL A 169 -5.09 -4.77 -16.23
N GLY A 170 -4.50 -4.18 -17.27
CA GLY A 170 -3.37 -4.76 -18.00
C GLY A 170 -2.15 -5.03 -17.09
N TRP A 171 -1.86 -4.11 -16.17
CA TRP A 171 -0.77 -4.26 -15.21
C TRP A 171 -1.03 -5.42 -14.23
N ILE A 172 -2.22 -5.51 -13.64
CA ILE A 172 -2.60 -6.56 -12.66
C ILE A 172 -2.68 -7.94 -13.34
N ASN A 173 -3.17 -8.01 -14.57
CA ASN A 173 -3.29 -9.26 -15.31
C ASN A 173 -1.95 -10.00 -15.50
N ARG A 174 -0.82 -9.29 -15.48
CA ARG A 174 0.52 -9.90 -15.57
C ARG A 174 0.85 -10.83 -14.41
N PHE A 175 0.13 -10.71 -13.30
CA PHE A 175 0.37 -11.50 -12.10
C PHE A 175 -0.53 -12.74 -11.99
N LYS A 176 -1.52 -12.92 -12.89
CA LYS A 176 -2.49 -14.04 -12.82
C LYS A 176 -1.87 -15.42 -12.96
N TYR A 177 -0.92 -15.54 -13.89
CA TYR A 177 -0.42 -16.84 -14.32
C TYR A 177 0.96 -17.09 -13.74
N GLY A 178 1.00 -17.56 -12.49
CA GLY A 178 2.23 -18.00 -11.83
C GLY A 178 1.97 -19.08 -10.79
N SER A 179 3.03 -19.81 -10.45
CA SER A 179 2.94 -20.92 -9.49
C SER A 179 3.17 -20.43 -8.06
N ALA A 180 2.23 -20.71 -7.16
CA ALA A 180 2.39 -20.42 -5.73
C ALA A 180 3.54 -21.19 -5.07
N ASP A 181 4.13 -22.18 -5.75
CA ASP A 181 5.29 -22.94 -5.27
C ASP A 181 6.63 -22.41 -5.82
N ASP A 182 6.61 -21.47 -6.79
CA ASP A 182 7.81 -20.81 -7.30
C ASP A 182 8.25 -19.66 -6.37
N PRO A 183 9.45 -19.71 -5.78
CA PRO A 183 9.96 -18.65 -4.90
C PRO A 183 10.01 -17.26 -5.54
N GLN A 184 10.28 -17.17 -6.85
CA GLN A 184 10.37 -15.88 -7.54
C GLN A 184 8.97 -15.25 -7.68
N TYR A 185 7.99 -16.03 -8.11
CA TYR A 185 6.60 -15.60 -8.14
C TYR A 185 6.06 -15.26 -6.74
N GLN A 186 6.37 -16.07 -5.71
CA GLN A 186 5.98 -15.77 -4.33
C GLN A 186 6.50 -14.40 -3.90
N LYS A 187 7.78 -14.12 -4.14
CA LYS A 187 8.40 -12.84 -3.83
C LYS A 187 7.72 -11.69 -4.56
N GLN A 188 7.47 -11.85 -5.86
CA GLN A 188 6.82 -10.84 -6.69
C GLN A 188 5.42 -10.50 -6.17
N ILE A 189 4.60 -11.50 -5.84
CA ILE A 189 3.25 -11.28 -5.30
C ILE A 189 3.30 -10.60 -3.93
N ILE A 190 4.15 -11.09 -3.03
CA ILE A 190 4.29 -10.55 -1.67
C ILE A 190 4.78 -9.09 -1.71
N ASP A 191 5.80 -8.79 -2.51
CA ASP A 191 6.36 -7.44 -2.57
C ASP A 191 5.40 -6.44 -3.21
N THR A 192 4.67 -6.88 -4.25
CA THR A 192 3.76 -6.02 -5.02
C THR A 192 2.46 -5.75 -4.26
N PHE A 193 1.78 -6.81 -3.81
CA PHE A 193 0.40 -6.67 -3.32
C PHE A 193 0.32 -6.58 -1.81
N ILE A 194 1.21 -7.21 -1.05
CA ILE A 194 1.06 -7.30 0.40
C ILE A 194 1.78 -6.14 1.08
N ASN A 195 1.03 -5.35 1.86
CA ASN A 195 1.59 -4.33 2.73
C ASN A 195 2.03 -4.98 4.06
N SER A 196 1.06 -5.53 4.80
CA SER A 196 1.29 -6.20 6.07
C SER A 196 0.36 -7.39 6.32
N ILE A 197 0.80 -8.32 7.15
CA ILE A 197 0.03 -9.48 7.59
C ILE A 197 0.07 -9.52 9.12
N TYR A 198 -1.10 -9.51 9.75
CA TYR A 198 -1.26 -9.71 11.19
C TYR A 198 -1.75 -11.12 11.47
N VAL A 199 -1.02 -11.83 12.32
CA VAL A 199 -1.36 -13.22 12.65
C VAL A 199 -1.90 -13.32 14.08
N PHE A 200 -3.15 -13.73 14.21
CA PHE A 200 -3.86 -14.05 15.46
C PHE A 200 -3.95 -15.57 15.66
N ASP A 201 -4.44 -16.00 16.83
CA ASP A 201 -4.56 -17.42 17.15
C ASP A 201 -5.60 -18.14 16.28
N ASP A 202 -6.66 -17.43 15.89
CA ASP A 202 -7.86 -17.90 15.18
C ASP A 202 -7.98 -17.36 13.74
N LYS A 203 -7.23 -16.30 13.41
CA LYS A 203 -7.36 -15.60 12.13
C LYS A 203 -6.07 -14.96 11.62
N MET A 204 -6.07 -14.64 10.34
CA MET A 204 -5.04 -13.81 9.71
C MET A 204 -5.69 -12.62 9.00
N VAL A 205 -5.07 -11.45 9.16
CA VAL A 205 -5.51 -10.21 8.56
C VAL A 205 -4.46 -9.77 7.55
N PHE A 206 -4.87 -9.62 6.30
CA PHE A 206 -4.02 -9.18 5.20
C PHE A 206 -4.37 -7.74 4.86
N THR A 207 -3.35 -6.89 4.78
CA THR A 207 -3.46 -5.54 4.24
C THR A 207 -2.69 -5.47 2.93
N TYR A 208 -3.27 -4.79 1.95
CA TYR A 208 -2.74 -4.73 0.59
C TYR A 208 -2.15 -3.35 0.30
N ASN A 209 -1.11 -3.29 -0.54
CA ASN A 209 -0.56 -2.04 -1.03
C ASN A 209 -1.57 -1.42 -2.00
N PHE A 210 -2.16 -0.28 -1.62
CA PHE A 210 -3.11 0.42 -2.49
C PHE A 210 -2.88 1.95 -2.58
N GLN A 211 -1.78 2.44 -2.03
CA GLN A 211 -1.37 3.84 -2.16
C GLN A 211 0.17 3.94 -2.22
N ASP A 212 0.65 5.04 -2.78
CA ASP A 212 2.02 5.56 -2.63
C ASP A 212 2.42 5.85 -1.16
N GLY A 213 1.56 5.51 -0.19
CA GLY A 213 1.86 5.49 1.24
C GLY A 213 2.59 4.21 1.61
N THR A 214 3.89 4.34 1.89
CA THR A 214 4.75 3.25 2.39
C THR A 214 4.48 2.87 3.86
N GLU A 215 3.47 3.47 4.49
CA GLU A 215 3.17 3.26 5.91
C GLU A 215 2.14 2.14 6.11
N PRO A 216 2.46 1.13 6.93
CA PRO A 216 1.54 0.06 7.24
C PRO A 216 0.37 0.56 8.09
N ILE A 217 -0.86 0.13 7.76
CA ILE A 217 -2.06 0.37 8.58
C ILE A 217 -1.80 -0.21 9.96
N THR A 218 -1.97 0.60 11.01
CA THR A 218 -1.66 0.18 12.38
C THR A 218 -2.75 -0.73 12.93
N LEU A 219 -2.39 -1.56 13.92
CA LEU A 219 -3.37 -2.43 14.59
C LEU A 219 -4.52 -1.62 15.23
N ALA A 220 -4.23 -0.42 15.74
CA ALA A 220 -5.24 0.47 16.32
C ALA A 220 -6.23 0.99 15.26
N GLU A 221 -5.75 1.31 14.06
CA GLU A 221 -6.60 1.68 12.92
C GLU A 221 -7.47 0.49 12.49
N ILE A 222 -6.92 -0.72 12.49
CA ILE A 222 -7.69 -1.94 12.24
C ILE A 222 -8.78 -2.12 13.31
N GLU A 223 -8.43 -2.04 14.59
CA GLU A 223 -9.38 -2.20 15.70
C GLU A 223 -10.47 -1.10 15.70
N ALA A 224 -10.12 0.13 15.35
CA ALA A 224 -11.06 1.24 15.25
C ALA A 224 -12.06 1.06 14.10
N THR A 225 -11.62 0.54 12.95
CA THR A 225 -12.47 0.29 11.78
C THR A 225 -13.45 -0.87 12.00
N PHE A 226 -13.08 -1.88 12.80
CA PHE A 226 -13.91 -3.08 12.99
C PHE A 226 -14.61 -3.20 14.35
N GLY A 227 -14.29 -2.33 15.33
CA GLY A 227 -14.88 -2.34 16.66
C GLY A 227 -14.83 -3.71 17.36
N SER A 228 -15.63 -3.89 18.41
CA SER A 228 -15.78 -5.17 19.13
C SER A 228 -16.37 -6.33 18.28
N ASP A 229 -16.70 -6.08 17.02
CA ASP A 229 -17.28 -7.05 16.07
C ASP A 229 -16.25 -7.97 15.41
N LEU A 230 -14.97 -7.87 15.78
CA LEU A 230 -13.97 -8.90 15.50
C LEU A 230 -14.32 -10.28 16.09
N ALA A 231 -15.25 -10.34 17.06
CA ALA A 231 -15.76 -11.57 17.67
C ALA A 231 -16.91 -12.24 16.90
N LYS A 232 -17.60 -11.52 16.00
CA LYS A 232 -18.74 -12.07 15.22
C LYS A 232 -18.32 -12.72 13.89
N VAL A 233 -17.04 -12.63 13.53
CA VAL A 233 -16.46 -13.24 12.31
C VAL A 233 -15.85 -14.62 12.60
N ALA A 234 -15.93 -15.11 13.83
CA ALA A 234 -15.48 -16.45 14.20
C ALA A 234 -16.55 -17.49 13.81
N PRO A 235 -16.24 -18.50 12.97
CA PRO A 235 -17.13 -19.64 12.81
C PRO A 235 -17.25 -20.38 14.17
N PRO A 236 -18.40 -21.03 14.46
CA PRO A 236 -18.63 -21.70 15.72
C PRO A 236 -17.55 -22.76 15.99
N PRO A 237 -17.13 -22.95 17.24
CA PRO A 237 -15.91 -23.69 17.57
C PRO A 237 -16.13 -25.20 17.45
N LYS A 238 -15.96 -25.79 16.26
CA LYS A 238 -15.79 -27.26 16.11
C LYS A 238 -14.83 -27.60 14.94
N SER A 239 -13.76 -28.32 15.32
CA SER A 239 -12.62 -28.88 14.55
C SER A 239 -11.42 -27.94 14.28
N PRO A 240 -10.16 -28.45 14.33
CA PRO A 240 -8.94 -27.65 14.40
C PRO A 240 -8.46 -27.10 13.04
N ASP A 241 -9.27 -27.20 11.98
CA ASP A 241 -8.84 -26.96 10.60
C ASP A 241 -9.43 -25.70 9.94
N TYR A 242 -10.15 -24.86 10.68
CA TYR A 242 -10.73 -23.61 10.17
C TYR A 242 -10.06 -22.36 10.76
N LEU A 243 -9.29 -21.63 9.94
CA LEU A 243 -8.87 -20.26 10.23
C LEU A 243 -9.77 -19.29 9.46
N GLY A 244 -10.41 -18.35 10.15
CA GLY A 244 -11.14 -17.25 9.53
C GLY A 244 -10.17 -16.20 8.95
N PHE A 245 -10.53 -15.56 7.84
CA PHE A 245 -9.70 -14.54 7.20
C PHE A 245 -10.47 -13.22 7.08
N LEU A 246 -9.85 -12.12 7.49
CA LEU A 246 -10.42 -10.78 7.39
C LEU A 246 -9.59 -9.94 6.42
N LEU A 247 -10.25 -9.38 5.40
CA LEU A 247 -9.67 -8.48 4.40
C LEU A 247 -9.93 -7.03 4.80
N ILE A 248 -8.90 -6.19 4.74
CA ILE A 248 -9.02 -4.75 5.01
C ILE A 248 -8.47 -4.02 3.80
N CYS A 249 -9.37 -3.38 3.08
CA CYS A 249 -9.04 -2.45 2.00
C CYS A 249 -9.47 -1.05 2.47
N CYS A 250 -8.53 -0.11 2.49
CA CYS A 250 -8.72 1.34 2.67
C CYS A 250 -8.59 1.97 4.08
N LYS A 251 -8.08 3.22 4.05
CA LYS A 251 -7.84 4.16 5.16
C LYS A 251 -8.83 5.36 5.13
N THR A 252 -9.90 5.26 4.34
CA THR A 252 -11.05 6.18 4.33
C THR A 252 -12.31 5.33 4.51
N ASP A 253 -13.38 5.90 5.08
CA ASP A 253 -14.57 5.28 5.69
C ASP A 253 -15.36 4.21 4.89
N GLU A 254 -14.83 3.70 3.79
CA GLU A 254 -15.33 2.55 3.05
C GLU A 254 -14.35 1.37 3.15
N ALA A 255 -14.37 0.70 4.30
CA ALA A 255 -13.75 -0.61 4.44
C ALA A 255 -14.65 -1.66 3.76
N ILE A 256 -14.15 -2.31 2.70
CA ILE A 256 -14.85 -3.44 2.08
C ILE A 256 -14.71 -4.66 3.01
N LEU A 257 -15.70 -4.83 3.90
CA LEU A 257 -15.87 -6.03 4.74
C LEU A 257 -16.34 -7.21 3.89
N CYS A 258 -15.39 -7.94 3.30
CA CYS A 258 -15.68 -9.21 2.65
C CYS A 258 -15.65 -10.35 3.67
N THR A 259 -16.78 -10.62 4.35
CA THR A 259 -16.98 -11.84 5.14
C THR A 259 -17.45 -12.96 4.20
N PHE A 260 -16.58 -13.92 3.89
CA PHE A 260 -16.99 -15.07 3.09
C PHE A 260 -16.29 -16.34 3.57
N GLY A 261 -17.11 -17.28 4.04
CA GLY A 261 -16.71 -18.65 4.33
C GLY A 261 -16.16 -19.34 3.09
N LEU A 262 -15.23 -20.27 3.35
CA LEU A 262 -14.78 -21.26 2.36
C LEU A 262 -15.97 -22.03 1.78
#